data_AF-A0A8B6GCU4-F1
#
_entry.id   AF-A0A8B6GCU4-F1
#
_cell.length_a   1.000
_cell.length_b   1.000
_cell.length_c   1.000
_cell.angle_alpha   90.00
_cell.angle_beta   90.00
_cell.angle_gamma   90.00
#
_symmetry.space_group_name_H-M   'P 1'
#
loop_
_entity.id
_entity.type
_entity.pdbx_description
1 polymer ?
#
loop_
_entity_poly.entity_id
_entity_poly.type
_entity_poly.pdbx_seq_one_letter_code
_entity_poly.pdbx_strand_id
1 'polypeptide(L)'
;VSETYAYIGLKRSSGSIFQLLDDTSFNLQHWASGQPDNTAEQECVVITIDGAKLHDARCLDEFNFLCTEWIRDENDDCPPEIYGKIFTIVTTKRTNTCS
;
A
#
# COMPACT_ATOMS: atom_id res chain seq x y z
N VAL A 1 -15.32 -15.14 -8.51
CA VAL A 1 -15.13 -14.13 -7.44
C VAL A 1 -14.34 -13.02 -8.08
N SER A 2 -14.85 -11.79 -8.14
CA SER A 2 -14.06 -10.67 -8.66
C SER A 2 -12.98 -10.34 -7.63
N GLU A 3 -11.71 -10.37 -8.03
CA GLU A 3 -10.63 -9.95 -7.15
C GLU A 3 -10.81 -8.46 -6.81
N THR A 4 -10.72 -8.14 -5.53
CA THR A 4 -10.74 -6.75 -5.04
C THR A 4 -9.30 -6.29 -4.85
N TYR A 5 -8.98 -5.10 -5.37
CA TYR A 5 -7.66 -4.49 -5.26
C TYR A 5 -7.72 -3.21 -4.45
N ALA A 6 -6.63 -2.93 -3.73
CA ALA A 6 -6.42 -1.66 -3.06
C ALA A 6 -4.98 -1.20 -3.22
N TYR A 7 -4.77 0.10 -3.44
CA TYR A 7 -3.47 0.73 -3.37
C TYR A 7 -2.91 0.69 -1.95
N ILE A 8 -1.61 0.48 -1.83
CA ILE A 8 -0.92 0.40 -0.52
C ILE A 8 0.09 1.53 -0.30
N GLY A 9 0.01 2.61 -1.08
CA GLY A 9 0.84 3.80 -0.91
C GLY A 9 2.30 3.64 -1.33
N LEU A 10 2.60 2.65 -2.17
CA LEU A 10 3.93 2.46 -2.75
C LEU A 10 4.00 3.02 -4.17
N LYS A 11 5.12 3.70 -4.46
CA LYS A 11 5.48 4.16 -5.79
C LYS A 11 6.83 3.58 -6.22
N ARG A 12 6.96 3.29 -7.51
CA ARG A 12 8.20 2.85 -8.14
C ARG A 12 9.24 3.96 -8.06
N SER A 13 10.42 3.61 -7.56
CA SER A 13 11.58 4.50 -7.50
C SER A 13 12.52 4.22 -8.68
N SER A 14 12.89 2.95 -8.89
CA SER A 14 13.75 2.52 -10.00
C SER A 14 13.63 1.01 -10.22
N GLY A 15 13.54 0.55 -11.48
CA GLY A 15 13.40 -0.87 -11.78
C GLY A 15 12.25 -1.51 -10.98
N SER A 16 12.53 -2.59 -10.25
CA SER A 16 11.56 -3.27 -9.36
C SER A 16 11.61 -2.78 -7.90
N ILE A 17 12.18 -1.60 -7.65
CA ILE A 17 12.27 -1.00 -6.32
C ILE A 17 11.09 -0.05 -6.12
N PHE A 18 10.36 -0.25 -5.02
CA PHE A 18 9.22 0.57 -4.61
C PHE A 18 9.45 1.16 -3.23
N GLN A 19 8.95 2.37 -3.02
CA GLN A 19 9.11 3.13 -1.78
C GLN A 19 7.75 3.68 -1.34
N LEU A 20 7.58 3.81 -0.03
CA LEU A 20 6.44 4.52 0.54
C LEU A 20 6.59 6.02 0.25
N LEU A 21 5.46 6.74 0.27
CA LEU A 21 5.44 8.20 0.10
C LEU A 21 6.16 8.97 1.22
N ASP A 22 6.43 8.34 2.36
CA ASP A 22 7.14 8.91 3.51
C ASP A 22 8.64 8.58 3.51
N ASP A 23 9.17 8.12 2.37
CA ASP A 23 10.56 7.69 2.17
C ASP A 23 11.00 6.52 3.06
N THR A 24 10.07 5.89 3.80
CA THR A 24 10.38 4.69 4.58
C THR A 24 10.59 3.52 3.62
N SER A 25 11.73 2.84 3.77
CA SER A 25 12.03 1.65 2.98
C SER A 25 11.02 0.55 3.28
N PHE A 26 10.28 0.10 2.26
CA PHE A 26 9.33 -1.01 2.37
C PHE A 26 9.94 -2.26 1.74
N ASN A 27 10.01 -3.36 2.49
CA ASN A 27 10.61 -4.62 2.05
C ASN A 27 9.62 -5.79 2.14
N LEU A 28 8.40 -5.61 1.62
CA LEU A 28 7.45 -6.72 1.46
C LEU A 28 7.54 -7.26 0.03
N GLN A 29 7.98 -8.51 -0.11
CA GLN A 29 8.18 -9.17 -1.41
C GLN A 29 7.07 -10.20 -1.72
N HIS A 30 5.83 -9.92 -1.33
CA HIS A 30 4.71 -10.86 -1.50
C HIS A 30 4.02 -10.72 -2.87
N TRP A 31 4.82 -10.64 -3.93
CA TRP A 31 4.35 -10.47 -5.30
C TRP A 31 3.51 -11.65 -5.77
N ALA A 32 2.50 -11.37 -6.61
CA ALA A 32 1.88 -12.40 -7.41
C ALA A 32 2.89 -12.98 -8.42
N SER A 33 2.60 -14.17 -8.93
CA SER A 33 3.45 -14.79 -9.94
C SER A 33 3.55 -13.89 -11.17
N GLY A 34 4.77 -13.59 -11.61
CA GLY A 34 5.04 -12.74 -12.78
C GLY A 34 5.06 -11.24 -12.49
N GLN A 35 4.87 -10.80 -11.25
CA GLN A 35 4.87 -9.38 -10.86
C GLN A 35 6.17 -9.00 -10.10
N PRO A 36 6.60 -7.73 -10.17
CA PRO A 36 6.07 -6.65 -11.02
C PRO A 36 6.42 -6.88 -12.51
N ASP A 37 5.51 -6.56 -13.42
CA ASP A 37 5.67 -6.81 -14.87
C ASP A 37 5.91 -5.55 -15.72
N ASN A 38 5.59 -4.37 -15.18
CA ASN A 38 5.83 -3.04 -15.76
C ASN A 38 5.40 -2.88 -17.23
N THR A 39 4.25 -3.45 -17.58
CA THR A 39 3.72 -3.49 -18.95
C THR A 39 3.15 -2.16 -19.46
N ALA A 40 2.83 -1.19 -18.60
CA ALA A 40 2.20 0.07 -19.01
C ALA A 40 2.39 1.24 -18.02
N GLU A 41 3.62 1.63 -17.67
CA GLU A 41 3.89 2.70 -16.69
C GLU A 41 3.22 2.42 -15.32
N GLN A 42 3.30 1.15 -14.88
CA GLN A 42 2.75 0.70 -13.61
C GLN A 42 3.65 1.15 -12.45
N GLU A 43 3.59 2.43 -12.13
CA GLU A 43 4.42 3.03 -11.09
C GLU A 43 3.84 2.86 -9.68
N CYS A 44 2.61 2.38 -9.52
CA CYS A 44 1.97 2.18 -8.22
C CYS A 44 1.85 0.70 -7.88
N VAL A 45 1.59 0.38 -6.61
CA VAL A 45 1.37 -1.02 -6.16
C VAL A 45 -0.02 -1.17 -5.56
N VAL A 46 -0.71 -2.24 -5.97
CA VAL A 46 -1.95 -2.71 -5.38
C VAL A 46 -1.78 -4.07 -4.71
N ILE A 47 -2.65 -4.35 -3.76
CA ILE A 47 -2.75 -5.64 -3.07
C ILE A 47 -4.11 -6.29 -3.36
N THR A 48 -4.12 -7.61 -3.57
CA THR A 48 -5.38 -8.38 -3.59
C THR A 48 -5.89 -8.57 -2.15
N ILE A 49 -7.17 -8.24 -1.92
CA ILE A 49 -7.76 -8.38 -0.58
C ILE A 49 -7.86 -9.86 -0.16
N ASP A 50 -8.16 -10.76 -1.10
CA ASP A 50 -8.41 -12.17 -0.79
C ASP A 50 -7.13 -13.03 -0.68
N GLY A 51 -5.95 -12.47 -0.96
CA GLY A 51 -4.70 -13.24 -0.98
C GLY A 51 -3.44 -12.47 -0.61
N ALA A 52 -3.56 -11.19 -0.28
CA ALA A 52 -2.47 -10.29 0.07
C ALA A 52 -1.33 -10.23 -0.97
N LYS A 53 -1.63 -10.50 -2.25
CA LYS A 53 -0.63 -10.54 -3.33
C LYS A 53 -0.44 -9.17 -3.94
N LEU A 54 0.83 -8.81 -4.16
CA LEU A 54 1.20 -7.53 -4.76
C LEU A 54 1.20 -7.59 -6.28
N HIS A 55 0.72 -6.52 -6.90
CA HIS A 55 0.80 -6.26 -8.33
C HIS A 55 1.25 -4.82 -8.55
N ASP A 56 2.04 -4.58 -9.59
CA ASP A 56 2.23 -3.22 -10.06
C ASP A 56 1.02 -2.79 -10.90
N ALA A 57 0.61 -1.55 -10.74
CA ALA A 57 -0.59 -0.99 -11.34
C ALA A 57 -0.31 0.44 -11.83
N ARG A 58 -1.08 0.89 -12.81
CA ARG A 58 -1.01 2.29 -13.23
C ARG A 58 -1.63 3.12 -12.13
N CYS A 59 -0.96 4.18 -11.71
CA CYS A 59 -1.46 5.05 -10.64
C CYS A 59 -2.80 5.73 -10.97
N LEU A 60 -3.20 5.73 -12.25
CA LEU A 60 -4.45 6.32 -12.73
C LEU A 60 -5.63 5.35 -12.74
N ASP A 61 -5.41 4.07 -12.45
CA ASP A 61 -6.48 3.09 -12.35
C ASP A 61 -7.32 3.32 -11.08
N GLU A 62 -8.61 2.99 -11.13
CA GLU A 62 -9.54 3.24 -10.03
C GLU A 62 -9.60 2.04 -9.08
N PHE A 63 -8.88 2.13 -7.96
CA PHE A 63 -8.90 1.16 -6.87
C PHE A 63 -9.13 1.85 -5.53
N ASN A 64 -9.51 1.07 -4.51
CA ASN A 64 -9.57 1.56 -3.13
C ASN A 64 -8.16 1.83 -2.59
N PHE A 65 -8.06 2.47 -1.41
CA PHE A 65 -6.79 2.64 -0.72
C PHE A 65 -6.80 1.84 0.58
N LEU A 66 -5.67 1.22 0.91
CA LEU A 66 -5.41 0.64 2.22
C LEU A 66 -4.56 1.63 3.02
N CYS A 67 -5.19 2.29 3.99
CA CYS A 67 -4.52 3.24 4.87
C CYS A 67 -4.08 2.55 6.16
N THR A 68 -3.06 3.11 6.80
CA THR A 68 -2.54 2.57 8.05
C THR A 68 -2.47 3.65 9.09
N GLU A 69 -2.97 3.36 10.29
CA GLU A 69 -2.94 4.27 11.42
C GLU A 69 -2.25 3.61 12.61
N TRP A 70 -1.48 4.42 13.34
CA TRP A 70 -0.90 4.01 14.61
C TRP A 70 -1.94 4.17 15.70
N ILE A 71 -2.27 3.08 16.40
CA ILE A 71 -3.05 3.20 17.63
C ILE A 71 -2.12 3.76 18.70
N ARG A 72 -2.47 4.93 19.25
CA ARG A 72 -1.84 5.42 20.49
C ARG A 72 -2.65 4.87 21.65
N ASP A 73 -2.02 4.12 22.54
CA ASP A 73 -2.59 3.88 23.85
C ASP A 73 -2.30 5.13 24.71
N GLU A 74 -3.36 5.76 25.21
CA GLU A 74 -3.27 7.00 26.00
C GLU A 74 -2.66 6.79 27.40
N ASN A 75 -2.41 5.54 27.80
CA ASN A 75 -1.86 5.18 29.11
C ASN A 75 -0.45 4.56 29.10
N ASP A 76 0.29 4.58 27.97
CA ASP A 76 1.58 3.90 27.86
C ASP A 76 2.78 4.87 27.95
N ASP A 77 3.46 4.88 29.10
CA ASP A 77 4.75 5.56 29.36
C ASP A 77 5.92 4.61 29.00
N CYS A 78 5.96 4.14 27.74
CA CYS A 78 6.94 3.18 27.24
C CYS A 78 7.65 3.72 25.98
N PRO A 79 8.95 3.43 25.74
CA PRO A 79 9.68 3.90 24.56
C PRO A 79 9.04 3.41 23.24
N PRO A 80 9.21 4.15 22.13
CA PRO A 80 8.32 4.16 20.95
C PRO A 80 8.40 2.94 20.01
N GLU A 81 8.67 1.72 20.51
CA GLU A 81 9.01 0.59 19.64
C GLU A 81 7.86 -0.41 19.37
N ILE A 82 6.68 -0.27 19.98
CA ILE A 82 5.58 -1.21 19.74
C ILE A 82 4.24 -0.49 19.52
N TYR A 83 4.09 0.16 18.37
CA TYR A 83 2.78 0.57 17.87
C TYR A 83 2.13 -0.58 17.11
N GLY A 84 0.91 -0.97 17.49
CA GLY A 84 0.05 -1.80 16.64
C GLY A 84 -0.36 -0.99 15.40
N LYS A 85 -0.10 -1.53 14.21
CA LYS A 85 -0.49 -0.93 12.92
C LYS A 85 -1.82 -1.52 12.47
N ILE A 86 -2.91 -0.76 12.57
CA ILE A 86 -4.20 -1.15 11.99
C ILE A 86 -4.19 -0.78 10.50
N PHE A 87 -4.70 -1.68 9.67
CA PHE A 87 -4.95 -1.43 8.25
C PHE A 87 -6.45 -1.22 8.04
N THR A 88 -6.83 -0.05 7.55
CA THR A 88 -8.22 0.31 7.25
C THR A 88 -8.37 0.53 5.75
N ILE A 89 -9.35 -0.14 5.12
CA ILE A 89 -9.67 0.10 3.71
C ILE A 89 -10.48 1.40 3.62
N VAL A 90 -9.92 2.40 2.97
CA VAL A 90 -10.57 3.68 2.67
C VAL A 90 -11.04 3.66 1.22
N THR A 91 -12.35 3.77 1.02
CA THR A 91 -12.95 3.95 -0.31
C THR A 91 -12.90 5.42 -0.69
N THR A 92 -11.76 5.90 -1.19
CA THR A 92 -11.64 7.29 -1.63
C THR A 92 -12.36 7.47 -2.97
N LYS A 93 -13.53 8.11 -2.99
CA LYS A 93 -14.02 8.76 -4.23
C LYS A 93 -13.10 9.96 -4.48
N ARG A 94 -12.50 10.05 -5.68
CA ARG A 94 -11.52 11.10 -6.07
C ARG A 94 -11.73 12.44 -5.35
N THR A 95 -10.94 12.68 -4.31
CA THR A 95 -10.59 14.01 -3.81
C THR A 95 -9.13 13.96 -3.43
N ASN A 96 -8.32 14.76 -4.09
CA ASN A 96 -6.86 14.78 -4.04
C ASN A 96 -6.29 15.28 -2.70
N THR A 97 -6.61 14.62 -1.59
CA THR A 97 -6.03 14.93 -0.28
C THR A 97 -6.05 13.70 0.61
N CYS A 98 -4.87 13.10 0.85
CA CYS A 98 -4.63 12.42 2.12
C CYS A 98 -4.33 13.52 3.14
N SER A 99 -5.12 13.59 4.22
CA SER A 99 -4.87 14.41 5.40
C SER A 99 -4.47 13.53 6.56
#